data_AF-A0A1V4XTL8-F1
#
_entry.id   AF-A0A1V4XTL8-F1
#
_cell.length_a   1.000
_cell.length_b   1.000
_cell.length_c   1.000
_cell.angle_alpha   90.00
_cell.angle_beta   90.00
_cell.angle_gamma   90.00
#
_symmetry.space_group_name_H-M   'P 1'
#
loop_
_entity.id
_entity.type
_entity.pdbx_description
1 polymer ?
#
loop_
_entity_poly.entity_id
_entity_poly.type
_entity_poly.pdbx_seq_one_letter_code
_entity_poly.pdbx_strand_id
1 'polypeptide(L)'
;MGALPRLKLKTELNYRKGSTNESENCKYCSQFIKDYTIPGNPPITESRCWVMGAEPGSRYRVRSDYRCDAQQFNGTDFSKGRPL
;
A
#
# COMPACT_ATOMS: atom_id res chain seq x y z
N MET A 1 21.00 -5.18 16.61
CA MET A 1 19.60 -4.81 16.30
C MET A 1 19.12 -5.70 15.16
N GLY A 2 18.37 -6.77 15.46
CA GLY A 2 17.86 -7.68 14.43
C GLY A 2 16.74 -7.00 13.66
N ALA A 3 16.88 -6.89 12.35
CA ALA A 3 15.79 -6.40 11.50
C ALA A 3 14.58 -7.32 11.68
N LEU A 4 13.44 -6.77 12.11
CA LEU A 4 12.21 -7.54 12.20
C LEU A 4 11.92 -8.16 10.82
N PRO A 5 11.57 -9.46 10.75
CA PRO A 5 11.33 -10.12 9.49
C PRO A 5 10.20 -9.41 8.73
N ARG A 6 10.37 -9.28 7.41
CA ARG A 6 9.32 -8.76 6.54
C ARG A 6 8.05 -9.59 6.72
N LEU A 7 6.91 -8.92 6.70
CA LEU A 7 5.60 -9.58 6.68
C LEU A 7 5.58 -10.57 5.51
N LYS A 8 5.20 -11.85 5.75
CA LYS A 8 5.18 -12.89 4.70
C LYS A 8 4.42 -12.43 3.45
N LEU A 9 3.25 -11.81 3.67
CA LEU A 9 2.43 -11.19 2.62
C LEU A 9 3.18 -10.19 1.73
N LYS A 10 4.12 -9.41 2.27
CA LYS A 10 4.92 -8.47 1.45
C LYS A 10 5.88 -9.19 0.53
N THR A 11 6.41 -10.33 0.96
CA THR A 11 7.25 -11.19 0.12
C THR A 11 6.40 -11.88 -0.94
N GLU A 12 5.26 -12.44 -0.55
CA GLU A 12 4.34 -13.16 -1.46
C GLU A 12 3.77 -12.24 -2.55
N LEU A 13 3.47 -10.98 -2.20
CA LEU A 13 2.96 -9.97 -3.15
C LEU A 13 4.06 -9.24 -3.92
N ASN A 14 5.31 -9.69 -3.81
CA ASN A 14 6.50 -9.07 -4.42
C ASN A 14 6.54 -7.55 -4.20
N TYR A 15 6.29 -7.10 -2.97
CA TYR A 15 6.26 -5.68 -2.62
C TYR A 15 7.63 -5.04 -2.78
N ARG A 16 7.74 -4.11 -3.73
CA ARG A 16 9.02 -3.56 -4.21
C ARG A 16 8.89 -2.08 -4.53
N LYS A 17 10.03 -1.41 -4.69
CA LYS A 17 10.08 0.00 -5.08
C LYS A 17 9.34 0.18 -6.42
N GLY A 18 8.57 1.26 -6.52
CA GLY A 18 7.82 1.60 -7.73
C GLY A 18 8.74 1.87 -8.91
N SER A 19 8.13 1.91 -10.10
CA SER A 19 8.82 2.23 -11.35
C SER A 19 8.55 3.68 -11.76
N THR A 20 9.15 4.13 -12.88
CA THR A 20 8.82 5.41 -13.53
C THR A 20 7.35 5.48 -13.96
N ASN A 21 6.72 4.34 -14.20
CA ASN A 21 5.27 4.26 -14.41
C ASN A 21 4.54 4.45 -13.07
N GLU A 22 4.25 5.72 -12.74
CA GLU A 22 3.68 6.04 -11.44
C GLU A 22 2.31 5.42 -11.22
N SER A 23 1.53 5.18 -12.27
CA SER A 23 0.19 4.55 -12.21
C SER A 23 0.19 3.16 -11.58
N GLU A 24 1.32 2.46 -11.60
CA GLU A 24 1.48 1.16 -10.96
C GLU A 24 1.87 1.25 -9.47
N ASN A 25 2.06 2.46 -8.94
CA ASN A 25 2.43 2.67 -7.54
C ASN A 25 1.21 2.60 -6.62
N CYS A 26 1.47 2.28 -5.35
CA CYS A 26 0.47 2.14 -4.30
C CYS A 26 -0.35 3.42 -4.13
N LYS A 27 0.22 4.60 -4.38
CA LYS A 27 -0.52 5.88 -4.31
C LYS A 27 -1.76 5.94 -5.21
N TYR A 28 -1.83 5.14 -6.27
CA TYR A 28 -2.99 5.03 -7.17
C TYR A 28 -3.71 3.69 -7.05
N CYS A 29 -3.37 2.87 -6.05
CA CYS A 29 -4.06 1.62 -5.78
C CYS A 29 -5.36 1.87 -5.01
N SER A 30 -6.43 1.14 -5.33
CA SER A 30 -7.71 1.18 -4.60
C SER A 30 -7.58 0.71 -3.16
N GLN A 31 -6.60 -0.17 -2.90
CA GLN A 31 -6.37 -0.78 -1.59
C GLN A 31 -5.48 0.07 -0.68
N PHE A 32 -4.94 1.19 -1.17
CA PHE A 32 -4.02 2.04 -0.42
C PHE A 32 -4.76 2.99 0.51
N ILE A 33 -4.33 2.99 1.78
CA ILE A 33 -4.85 3.88 2.81
C ILE A 33 -3.78 4.92 3.07
N LYS A 34 -4.01 6.15 2.61
CA LYS A 34 -3.01 7.23 2.73
C LYS A 34 -2.77 7.63 4.19
N ASP A 35 -3.86 7.82 4.93
CA ASP A 35 -3.84 8.38 6.28
C ASP A 35 -4.54 7.41 7.24
N TYR A 36 -3.83 6.35 7.66
CA TYR A 36 -4.33 5.44 8.69
C TYR A 36 -3.84 5.89 10.07
N THR A 37 -4.78 6.32 10.90
CA THR A 37 -4.50 6.76 12.27
C THR A 37 -4.35 5.56 13.18
N ILE A 38 -3.15 5.37 13.72
CA ILE A 38 -2.88 4.38 14.76
C ILE A 38 -3.16 5.03 16.11
N PRO A 39 -4.08 4.48 16.92
CA PRO A 39 -4.37 5.02 18.25
C PRO A 39 -3.11 4.93 19.13
N GLY A 40 -2.80 6.03 19.82
CA GLY A 40 -1.61 6.21 20.66
C GLY A 40 -1.57 7.62 21.25
N ASN A 41 -0.58 7.91 22.11
CA ASN A 41 -0.37 9.26 22.67
C ASN A 41 1.11 9.69 22.47
N PRO A 42 1.43 10.51 21.45
CA PRO A 42 0.53 11.07 20.43
C PRO A 42 0.08 10.03 19.39
N PRO A 43 -1.09 10.23 18.73
CA PRO A 43 -1.50 9.39 17.62
C PRO A 43 -0.54 9.56 16.44
N ILE A 44 -0.29 8.47 15.72
CA ILE A 44 0.61 8.45 14.57
C ILE A 44 -0.21 8.12 13.33
N THR A 45 -0.09 8.96 12.31
CA THR A 45 -0.66 8.70 10.99
C THR A 45 0.39 8.05 10.10
N GLU A 46 0.10 6.86 9.60
CA GLU A 46 0.95 6.18 8.62
C GLU A 46 0.13 5.68 7.45
N SER A 47 0.78 5.49 6.31
CA SER A 47 0.17 4.88 5.14
C SER A 47 0.12 3.34 5.27
N ARG A 48 -1.04 2.76 4.96
CA ARG A 48 -1.36 1.33 5.10
C ARG A 48 -1.98 0.78 3.80
N CYS A 49 -2.28 -0.52 3.80
CA CYS A 49 -2.96 -1.19 2.69
C CYS A 49 -3.92 -2.25 3.24
N TRP A 50 -5.13 -2.33 2.72
CA TRP A 50 -6.13 -3.32 3.14
C TRP A 50 -5.66 -4.76 2.91
N VAL A 51 -4.93 -5.01 1.83
CA VAL A 51 -4.42 -6.36 1.49
C VAL A 51 -3.29 -6.79 2.43
N MET A 52 -2.43 -5.86 2.85
CA MET A 52 -1.29 -6.17 3.73
C MET A 52 -1.65 -6.12 5.21
N GLY A 53 -2.80 -5.54 5.54
CA GLY A 53 -3.25 -5.29 6.91
C GLY A 53 -2.97 -3.85 7.37
N ALA A 54 -3.85 -3.36 8.23
CA ALA A 54 -3.78 -2.03 8.84
C ALA A 54 -3.37 -2.08 10.32
N GLU A 55 -2.75 -3.18 10.76
CA GLU A 55 -2.32 -3.35 12.16
C GLU A 55 -1.20 -2.37 12.54
N PRO A 56 -1.10 -2.00 13.83
CA PRO A 56 0.03 -1.22 14.33
C PRO A 56 1.35 -1.99 14.12
N GLY A 57 2.38 -1.26 13.68
CA GLY A 57 3.74 -1.78 13.54
C GLY A 57 4.40 -1.43 12.21
N SER A 58 5.72 -1.25 12.26
CA SER A 58 6.53 -0.86 11.10
C SER A 58 6.45 -1.86 9.94
N ARG A 59 6.24 -3.15 10.23
CA ARG A 59 6.12 -4.20 9.21
C ARG A 59 4.91 -4.03 8.28
N TYR A 60 3.82 -3.41 8.76
CA TYR A 60 2.61 -3.17 7.97
C TYR A 60 2.65 -1.84 7.20
N ARG A 61 3.71 -1.04 7.36
CA ARG A 61 3.77 0.30 6.76
C ARG A 61 3.93 0.18 5.26
N VAL A 62 3.10 0.87 4.49
CA VAL A 62 3.15 0.83 3.02
C VAL A 62 3.57 2.19 2.52
N ARG A 63 4.62 2.23 1.71
CA ARG A 63 5.05 3.42 0.99
C ARG A 63 4.21 3.66 -0.26
N SER A 64 3.87 4.92 -0.49
CA SER A 64 3.09 5.39 -1.64
C SER A 64 3.83 5.21 -2.98
N ASP A 65 5.16 5.30 -2.96
CA ASP A 65 6.07 5.17 -4.10
C ASP A 65 6.49 3.71 -4.40
N TYR A 66 5.85 2.73 -3.77
CA TYR A 66 6.12 1.31 -3.97
C TYR A 66 4.99 0.64 -4.76
N ARG A 67 5.17 -0.60 -5.19
CA ARG A 67 4.16 -1.42 -5.89
C ARG A 67 4.16 -2.85 -5.37
N CYS A 68 3.06 -3.55 -5.60
CA CYS A 68 2.94 -4.99 -5.38
C CYS A 68 2.11 -5.63 -6.49
N ASP A 69 2.10 -6.94 -6.56
CA ASP A 69 1.38 -7.67 -7.62
C ASP A 69 -0.14 -7.69 -7.39
N ALA A 70 -0.61 -7.35 -6.18
CA ALA A 70 -2.04 -7.14 -5.88
C ALA A 70 -2.50 -5.69 -6.13
N GLN A 71 -1.72 -4.87 -6.87
CA GLN A 71 -2.13 -3.51 -7.19
C GLN A 71 -3.39 -3.52 -8.05
N GLN A 72 -4.35 -2.68 -7.67
CA GLN A 72 -5.58 -2.44 -8.42
C GLN A 72 -5.68 -0.94 -8.68
N PHE A 73 -5.37 -0.53 -9.91
CA PHE A 73 -5.41 0.88 -10.28
C PHE A 73 -6.82 1.45 -10.08
N ASN A 74 -6.94 2.50 -9.27
CA ASN A 74 -8.19 3.19 -8.95
C ASN A 74 -8.37 4.48 -9.76
N GLY A 75 -7.52 4.72 -10.77
CA GLY A 75 -7.76 5.80 -11.71
C GLY A 75 -8.92 5.44 -12.64
N THR A 76 -9.63 6.45 -13.13
CA THR A 76 -10.54 6.29 -14.27
C THR A 76 -9.72 5.83 -15.46
N ASP A 77 -9.66 4.53 -15.67
CA ASP A 77 -9.21 3.94 -16.91
C ASP A 77 -10.25 4.34 -17.97
N PHE A 78 -9.98 5.42 -18.72
CA PHE A 78 -10.85 5.86 -19.83
C PHE A 78 -10.92 4.81 -20.96
N SER A 79 -10.09 3.77 -20.91
CA SER A 79 -10.08 2.65 -21.85
C SER A 79 -11.07 1.53 -21.46
N LYS A 80 -11.54 1.50 -20.21
CA LYS A 80 -12.56 0.59 -19.70
C LYS A 80 -13.80 1.40 -19.39
N GLY A 81 -14.63 1.58 -20.41
CA GLY A 81 -15.91 2.29 -20.32
C GLY A 81 -16.69 1.91 -19.07
N ARG A 82 -17.14 2.92 -18.33
CA ARG A 82 -18.07 2.76 -17.22
C ARG A 82 -19.33 2.03 -17.72
N PRO A 83 -19.82 0.97 -17.05
CA PRO A 83 -21.23 0.65 -17.17
C PRO A 83 -22.02 1.80 -16.54
N LEU A 84 -22.97 2.33 -17.31
CA LEU A 84 -23.98 3.29 -16.89
C LEU A 84 -24.80 2.76 -15.71
#